data_AF-A9D6T9-F1
#
_entry.id   AF-A9D6T9-F1
#
_cell.length_a   1.000
_cell.length_b   1.000
_cell.length_c   1.000
_cell.angle_alpha   90.00
_cell.angle_beta   90.00
_cell.angle_gamma   90.00
#
_symmetry.space_group_name_H-M   'P 1'
#
loop_
_entity.id
_entity.type
_entity.pdbx_description
1 polymer ?
#
loop_
_entity_poly.entity_id
_entity_poly.type
_entity_poly.pdbx_seq_one_letter_code
_entity_poly.pdbx_strand_id
1 'polypeptide(L)'
;MATRQTKARKPPVNAGFAVTDILTWLEEHGSAENRAGMARFAISTQKAFGVGNTMLRPFARTLGRNHVRAQELWQTGWREARLLALFTEEPMRVSPSQAWQMAEEFNSWEIVDHAADLFVDAGHLETLVPEFAADEREFNRRTAFAMIAWGAVHLKKRDDADFIALLPLIEAHATDPRNFVKKAVNWALRQIGKRSLTCHGPALALAERLATSDDKTARWIGKNAFKELSDPKRIAMIGQKKTAANRQRILGES
;
A
#
# COMPACT_ATOMS: atom_id res chain seq x y z
N MET A 1 15.84 28.56 -25.65
CA MET A 1 14.90 27.55 -25.13
C MET A 1 15.18 26.21 -25.80
N ALA A 2 15.95 25.33 -25.16
CA ALA A 2 16.24 24.00 -25.69
C ALA A 2 15.18 23.01 -25.19
N THR A 3 14.29 22.62 -26.09
CA THR A 3 13.25 21.62 -25.85
C THR A 3 13.91 20.28 -25.56
N ARG A 4 13.83 19.81 -24.30
CA ARG A 4 14.35 18.50 -23.88
C ARG A 4 13.50 17.42 -24.56
N GLN A 5 13.95 16.90 -25.70
CA GLN A 5 13.32 15.77 -26.36
C GLN A 5 13.31 14.56 -25.41
N THR A 6 12.14 14.20 -24.91
CA THR A 6 11.93 12.95 -24.18
C THR A 6 12.09 11.79 -25.16
N LYS A 7 13.21 11.07 -25.05
CA LYS A 7 13.47 9.83 -25.79
C LYS A 7 12.28 8.88 -25.57
N ALA A 8 11.59 8.49 -26.65
CA ALA A 8 10.46 7.57 -26.57
C ALA A 8 10.91 6.28 -25.86
N ARG A 9 10.21 5.88 -24.79
CA ARG A 9 10.51 4.63 -24.09
C ARG A 9 10.21 3.46 -25.03
N LYS A 10 11.15 2.52 -25.15
CA LYS A 10 10.91 1.27 -25.87
C LYS A 10 9.68 0.57 -25.28
N PRO A 11 8.80 -0.02 -26.11
CA PRO A 11 7.65 -0.75 -25.59
C PRO A 11 8.12 -1.93 -24.72
N PRO A 12 7.33 -2.32 -23.72
CA PRO A 12 7.60 -3.50 -22.91
C PRO A 12 7.76 -4.74 -23.80
N VAL A 13 8.73 -5.61 -23.47
CA VAL A 13 9.09 -6.79 -24.28
C VAL A 13 7.90 -7.75 -24.48
N ASN A 14 7.08 -7.92 -23.43
CA ASN A 14 5.93 -8.81 -23.41
C ASN A 14 4.61 -8.02 -23.44
N ALA A 15 4.60 -6.82 -24.03
CA ALA A 15 3.41 -5.97 -24.08
C ALA A 15 2.19 -6.68 -24.72
N GLY A 16 2.43 -7.56 -25.69
CA GLY A 16 1.40 -8.31 -26.42
C GLY A 16 0.97 -9.64 -25.77
N PHE A 17 1.51 -10.01 -24.61
CA PHE A 17 1.08 -11.24 -23.92
C PHE A 17 -0.40 -11.13 -23.54
N ALA A 18 -1.17 -12.15 -23.92
CA ALA A 18 -2.53 -12.38 -23.45
C ALA A 18 -2.52 -12.95 -22.02
N VAL A 19 -3.68 -12.98 -21.37
CA VAL A 19 -3.81 -13.57 -20.03
C VAL A 19 -3.39 -15.04 -20.02
N THR A 20 -3.70 -15.80 -21.07
CA THR A 20 -3.28 -17.20 -21.20
C THR A 20 -1.77 -17.34 -21.19
N ASP A 21 -1.03 -16.49 -21.91
CA ASP A 21 0.44 -16.53 -21.93
C ASP A 21 1.03 -16.24 -20.55
N ILE A 22 0.41 -15.32 -19.81
CA ILE A 22 0.80 -14.97 -18.44
C ILE A 22 0.53 -16.13 -17.48
N LEU A 23 -0.63 -16.78 -17.59
CA LEU A 23 -0.97 -17.94 -16.76
C LEU A 23 -0.02 -19.12 -17.03
N THR A 24 0.30 -19.39 -18.30
CA THR A 24 1.32 -20.40 -18.67
C THR A 24 2.67 -20.05 -18.06
N TRP A 25 3.11 -18.80 -18.17
CA TRP A 25 4.37 -18.37 -17.56
C TRP A 25 4.35 -18.56 -16.03
N LEU A 26 3.24 -18.23 -15.37
CA LEU A 26 3.10 -18.43 -13.91
C LEU A 26 3.14 -19.91 -13.51
N GLU A 27 2.56 -20.79 -14.31
CA GLU A 27 2.60 -22.24 -14.10
C GLU A 27 4.02 -22.80 -14.25
N GLU A 28 4.72 -22.42 -15.32
CA GLU A 28 6.10 -22.84 -15.60
C GLU A 28 7.10 -22.40 -14.51
N HIS A 29 6.82 -21.27 -13.86
CA HIS A 29 7.70 -20.69 -12.84
C HIS A 29 7.18 -20.91 -11.42
N GLY A 30 6.10 -21.67 -11.28
CA GLY A 30 5.48 -22.03 -10.00
C GLY A 30 6.37 -22.93 -9.15
N SER A 31 6.14 -22.92 -7.84
CA SER A 31 6.87 -23.79 -6.90
C SER A 31 5.93 -24.30 -5.81
N ALA A 32 5.81 -25.63 -5.72
CA ALA A 32 5.02 -26.28 -4.69
C ALA A 32 5.57 -26.01 -3.27
N GLU A 33 6.90 -25.92 -3.13
CA GLU A 33 7.55 -25.56 -1.87
C GLU A 33 7.20 -24.13 -1.45
N ASN A 34 7.33 -23.16 -2.37
CA ASN A 34 6.96 -21.79 -2.10
C ASN A 34 5.47 -21.68 -1.73
N ARG A 35 4.61 -22.37 -2.48
CA ARG A 35 3.17 -22.42 -2.20
C ARG A 35 2.89 -22.98 -0.80
N ALA A 36 3.57 -24.05 -0.37
CA ALA A 36 3.44 -24.57 0.99
C ALA A 36 3.94 -23.57 2.05
N GLY A 37 5.03 -22.85 1.75
CA GLY A 37 5.59 -21.82 2.62
C GLY A 37 4.67 -20.63 2.87
N MET A 38 3.77 -20.30 1.94
CA MET A 38 2.83 -19.18 2.05
C MET A 38 1.87 -19.29 3.23
N ALA A 39 1.50 -20.50 3.65
CA ALA A 39 0.61 -20.73 4.78
C ALA A 39 1.15 -20.14 6.09
N ARG A 40 2.50 -20.12 6.25
CA ARG A 40 3.18 -19.52 7.42
C ARG A 40 2.93 -18.01 7.53
N PHE A 41 2.56 -17.37 6.43
CA PHE A 41 2.26 -15.94 6.35
C PHE A 41 0.75 -15.66 6.29
N ALA A 42 -0.09 -16.67 6.55
CA ALA A 42 -1.56 -16.58 6.48
C ALA A 42 -2.07 -16.06 5.12
N ILE A 43 -1.46 -16.57 4.05
CA ILE A 43 -1.87 -16.33 2.66
C ILE A 43 -2.63 -17.57 2.17
N SER A 44 -3.79 -17.38 1.53
CA SER A 44 -4.55 -18.48 0.92
C SER A 44 -3.80 -19.10 -0.25
N THR A 45 -3.69 -20.43 -0.25
CA THR A 45 -2.95 -21.20 -1.27
C THR A 45 -3.88 -21.97 -2.22
N GLN A 46 -5.20 -21.82 -2.09
CA GLN A 46 -6.18 -22.54 -2.91
C GLN A 46 -6.02 -22.27 -4.41
N LYS A 47 -5.73 -21.00 -4.76
CA LYS A 47 -5.39 -20.56 -6.11
C LYS A 47 -4.07 -19.80 -6.12
N ALA A 48 -2.97 -20.54 -5.98
CA ALA A 48 -1.63 -19.99 -6.05
C ALA A 48 -0.68 -20.90 -6.84
N PHE A 49 0.16 -20.29 -7.66
CA PHE A 49 1.22 -20.97 -8.41
C PHE A 49 2.51 -21.13 -7.58
N GLY A 50 2.75 -20.26 -6.60
CA GLY A 50 3.98 -20.30 -5.80
C GLY A 50 5.10 -19.40 -6.32
N VAL A 51 4.77 -18.38 -7.13
CA VAL A 51 5.77 -17.44 -7.67
C VAL A 51 5.98 -16.28 -6.70
N GLY A 52 7.25 -16.02 -6.36
CA GLY A 52 7.63 -14.95 -5.45
C GLY A 52 7.66 -13.56 -6.11
N ASN A 53 7.51 -12.51 -5.30
CA ASN A 53 7.57 -11.11 -5.77
C ASN A 53 8.91 -10.73 -6.42
N THR A 54 10.00 -11.43 -6.09
CA THR A 54 11.31 -11.25 -6.72
C THR A 54 11.30 -11.58 -8.22
N MET A 55 10.39 -12.46 -8.66
CA MET A 55 10.20 -12.81 -10.06
C MET A 55 9.00 -12.10 -10.69
N LEU A 56 7.89 -11.94 -9.95
CA LEU A 56 6.70 -11.24 -10.44
C LEU A 56 6.98 -9.78 -10.80
N ARG A 57 7.79 -9.06 -10.00
CA ARG A 57 8.05 -7.63 -10.26
C ARG A 57 8.87 -7.40 -11.54
N PRO A 58 9.99 -8.10 -11.79
CA PRO A 58 10.65 -8.04 -13.10
C PRO A 58 9.71 -8.41 -14.25
N PHE A 59 8.92 -9.48 -14.12
CA PHE A 59 8.00 -9.89 -15.17
C PHE A 59 6.91 -8.84 -15.45
N ALA A 60 6.31 -8.26 -14.41
CA ALA A 60 5.35 -7.15 -14.57
C ALA A 60 5.95 -5.96 -15.35
N ARG A 61 7.26 -5.68 -15.20
CA ARG A 61 7.93 -4.64 -16.00
C ARG A 61 8.06 -5.03 -17.47
N THR A 62 8.23 -6.31 -17.80
CA THR A 62 8.29 -6.76 -19.19
C THR A 62 6.91 -6.77 -19.84
N LEU A 63 5.84 -7.00 -19.06
CA LEU A 63 4.45 -6.86 -19.50
C LEU A 63 4.04 -5.40 -19.74
N GLY A 64 4.55 -4.49 -18.90
CA GLY A 64 4.13 -3.09 -18.87
C GLY A 64 2.69 -2.89 -18.41
N ARG A 65 2.23 -1.63 -18.46
CA ARG A 65 0.87 -1.27 -18.03
C ARG A 65 -0.15 -1.61 -19.12
N ASN A 66 -1.28 -2.20 -18.72
CA ASN A 66 -2.43 -2.45 -19.58
C ASN A 66 -3.67 -2.67 -18.70
N HIS A 67 -4.59 -1.70 -18.70
CA HIS A 67 -5.80 -1.74 -17.88
C HIS A 67 -6.73 -2.93 -18.17
N VAL A 68 -6.98 -3.23 -19.45
CA VAL A 68 -7.90 -4.30 -19.83
C VAL A 68 -7.35 -5.64 -19.36
N ARG A 69 -6.06 -5.90 -19.63
CA ARG A 69 -5.39 -7.11 -19.19
C ARG A 69 -5.31 -7.21 -17.67
N ALA A 70 -5.11 -6.09 -16.96
CA ALA A 70 -5.10 -6.09 -15.50
C ALA A 70 -6.44 -6.53 -14.92
N GLN A 71 -7.56 -6.06 -15.47
CA GLN A 71 -8.89 -6.51 -15.06
C GLN A 71 -9.12 -8.00 -15.36
N GLU A 72 -8.74 -8.47 -16.55
CA GLU A 72 -8.87 -9.89 -16.90
C GLU A 72 -8.01 -10.78 -15.99
N LEU A 73 -6.77 -10.38 -15.68
CA LEU A 73 -5.90 -11.07 -14.73
C LEU A 73 -6.52 -11.13 -13.33
N TRP A 74 -7.15 -10.04 -12.88
CA TRP A 74 -7.82 -9.99 -11.58
C TRP A 74 -8.93 -11.04 -11.46
N GLN A 75 -9.74 -11.17 -12.52
CA GLN A 75 -10.89 -12.08 -12.60
C GLN A 75 -10.48 -13.56 -12.60
N THR A 76 -9.24 -13.90 -12.97
CA THR A 76 -8.78 -15.31 -12.92
C THR A 76 -8.81 -15.90 -11.50
N GLY A 77 -8.70 -15.05 -10.48
CA GLY A 77 -8.69 -15.45 -9.07
C GLY A 77 -7.39 -16.09 -8.61
N TRP A 78 -6.37 -16.21 -9.47
CA TRP A 78 -5.05 -16.68 -9.07
C TRP A 78 -4.29 -15.58 -8.35
N ARG A 79 -3.70 -15.91 -7.20
CA ARG A 79 -2.93 -14.98 -6.36
C ARG A 79 -1.91 -14.19 -7.18
N GLU A 80 -1.03 -14.89 -7.89
CA GLU A 80 0.03 -14.26 -8.67
C GLU A 80 -0.51 -13.44 -9.85
N ALA A 81 -1.61 -13.88 -10.47
CA ALA A 81 -2.28 -13.12 -11.53
C ALA A 81 -2.89 -11.82 -10.97
N ARG A 82 -3.50 -11.85 -9.78
CA ARG A 82 -3.99 -10.64 -9.09
C ARG A 82 -2.85 -9.70 -8.70
N LEU A 83 -1.71 -10.22 -8.27
CA LEU A 83 -0.52 -9.40 -8.04
C LEU A 83 -0.03 -8.75 -9.34
N LEU A 84 0.03 -9.49 -10.44
CA LEU A 84 0.39 -8.94 -11.75
C LEU A 84 -0.63 -7.91 -12.23
N ALA A 85 -1.93 -8.12 -11.99
CA ALA A 85 -2.97 -7.11 -12.25
C ALA A 85 -2.63 -5.79 -11.54
N LEU A 86 -2.40 -5.83 -10.22
CA LEU A 86 -2.03 -4.64 -9.43
C LEU A 86 -0.75 -3.97 -9.94
N PHE A 87 0.25 -4.76 -10.34
CA PHE A 87 1.53 -4.25 -10.84
C PHE A 87 1.47 -3.70 -12.28
N THR A 88 0.46 -4.08 -13.05
CA THR A 88 0.29 -3.71 -14.47
C THR A 88 -0.92 -2.84 -14.74
N GLU A 89 -1.71 -2.51 -13.72
CA GLU A 89 -2.86 -1.61 -13.83
C GLU A 89 -2.45 -0.16 -14.16
N GLU A 90 -3.29 0.60 -14.83
CA GLU A 90 -3.13 2.03 -15.10
C GLU A 90 -3.86 2.85 -14.01
N PRO A 91 -3.17 3.42 -13.00
CA PRO A 91 -3.84 4.01 -11.83
C PRO A 91 -4.89 5.07 -12.17
N MET A 92 -4.61 5.90 -13.18
CA MET A 92 -5.51 6.99 -13.61
C MET A 92 -6.82 6.51 -14.25
N ARG A 93 -6.96 5.21 -14.51
CA ARG A 93 -8.18 4.60 -15.03
C ARG A 93 -8.95 3.80 -13.98
N VAL A 94 -8.36 3.59 -12.82
CA VAL A 94 -9.04 2.90 -11.71
C VAL A 94 -10.08 3.84 -11.14
N SER A 95 -11.35 3.45 -11.15
CA SER A 95 -12.44 4.18 -10.49
C SER A 95 -12.64 3.69 -9.05
N PRO A 96 -13.35 4.45 -8.19
CA PRO A 96 -13.78 3.95 -6.89
C PRO A 96 -14.63 2.67 -7.00
N SER A 97 -15.48 2.56 -8.03
CA SER A 97 -16.28 1.35 -8.26
C SER A 97 -15.43 0.13 -8.59
N GLN A 98 -14.36 0.29 -9.39
CA GLN A 98 -13.41 -0.78 -9.65
C GLN A 98 -12.67 -1.18 -8.36
N ALA A 99 -12.25 -0.21 -7.55
CA ALA A 99 -11.59 -0.49 -6.28
C ALA A 99 -12.48 -1.32 -5.35
N TRP A 100 -13.78 -1.01 -5.28
CA TRP A 100 -14.76 -1.81 -4.54
C TRP A 100 -14.94 -3.22 -5.10
N GLN A 101 -15.09 -3.38 -6.42
CA GLN A 101 -15.16 -4.69 -7.06
C GLN A 101 -13.92 -5.55 -6.76
N MET A 102 -12.74 -4.94 -6.69
CA MET A 102 -11.53 -5.62 -6.27
C MET A 102 -11.58 -5.97 -4.78
N ALA A 103 -12.06 -5.07 -3.92
CA ALA A 103 -12.12 -5.30 -2.49
C ALA A 103 -13.04 -6.45 -2.08
N GLU A 104 -14.11 -6.70 -2.81
CA GLU A 104 -14.99 -7.88 -2.62
C GLU A 104 -14.24 -9.21 -2.68
N GLU A 105 -13.10 -9.24 -3.37
CA GLU A 105 -12.31 -10.44 -3.64
C GLU A 105 -11.05 -10.57 -2.76
N PHE A 106 -10.85 -9.67 -1.80
CA PHE A 106 -9.67 -9.68 -0.93
C PHE A 106 -9.64 -10.90 -0.01
N ASN A 107 -8.55 -11.66 -0.07
CA ASN A 107 -8.35 -12.89 0.69
C ASN A 107 -6.97 -13.00 1.35
N SER A 108 -6.13 -11.97 1.23
CA SER A 108 -4.82 -11.92 1.88
C SER A 108 -4.37 -10.48 2.10
N TRP A 109 -3.58 -10.28 3.16
CA TRP A 109 -3.07 -8.97 3.53
C TRP A 109 -2.11 -8.38 2.47
N GLU A 110 -1.42 -9.21 1.70
CA GLU A 110 -0.50 -8.75 0.66
C GLU A 110 -1.23 -8.20 -0.58
N ILE A 111 -2.38 -8.77 -0.94
CA ILE A 111 -3.22 -8.27 -2.03
C ILE A 111 -3.79 -6.92 -1.61
N VAL A 112 -4.28 -6.83 -0.36
CA VAL A 112 -4.75 -5.58 0.23
C VAL A 112 -3.69 -4.50 0.19
N ASP A 113 -2.47 -4.80 0.65
CA ASP A 113 -1.41 -3.79 0.72
C ASP A 113 -1.05 -3.28 -0.69
N HIS A 114 -0.95 -4.16 -1.69
CA HIS A 114 -0.70 -3.73 -3.07
C HIS A 114 -1.89 -3.04 -3.76
N ALA A 115 -3.12 -3.38 -3.39
CA ALA A 115 -4.30 -2.67 -3.86
C ALA A 115 -4.40 -1.27 -3.24
N ALA A 116 -4.05 -1.13 -1.95
CA ALA A 116 -3.97 0.15 -1.28
C ALA A 116 -2.96 1.10 -1.95
N ASP A 117 -1.79 0.60 -2.35
CA ASP A 117 -0.81 1.35 -3.15
C ASP A 117 -1.46 1.90 -4.43
N LEU A 118 -2.12 1.03 -5.19
CA LEU A 118 -2.81 1.37 -6.45
C LEU A 118 -3.92 2.40 -6.24
N PHE A 119 -4.76 2.24 -5.21
CA PHE A 119 -5.90 3.14 -4.96
C PHE A 119 -5.45 4.54 -4.56
N VAL A 120 -4.35 4.64 -3.81
CA VAL A 120 -3.75 5.94 -3.49
C VAL A 120 -3.10 6.56 -4.73
N ASP A 121 -2.39 5.77 -5.54
CA ASP A 121 -1.80 6.24 -6.80
C ASP A 121 -2.88 6.67 -7.81
N ALA A 122 -4.08 6.09 -7.72
CA ALA A 122 -5.28 6.48 -8.49
C ALA A 122 -5.98 7.75 -7.95
N GLY A 123 -5.55 8.29 -6.81
CA GLY A 123 -6.07 9.53 -6.23
C GLY A 123 -7.25 9.35 -5.25
N HIS A 124 -7.57 8.12 -4.85
CA HIS A 124 -8.80 7.81 -4.11
C HIS A 124 -8.67 7.82 -2.58
N LEU A 125 -7.63 8.47 -2.04
CA LEU A 125 -7.37 8.48 -0.59
C LEU A 125 -8.57 9.06 0.19
N GLU A 126 -9.08 10.22 -0.22
CA GLU A 126 -10.17 10.92 0.48
C GLU A 126 -11.50 10.17 0.37
N THR A 127 -11.79 9.62 -0.80
CA THR A 127 -13.06 8.93 -1.07
C THR A 127 -13.11 7.58 -0.36
N LEU A 128 -12.09 6.73 -0.53
CA LEU A 128 -12.19 5.32 -0.14
C LEU A 128 -11.78 5.03 1.31
N VAL A 129 -10.91 5.85 1.93
CA VAL A 129 -10.45 5.59 3.30
C VAL A 129 -11.62 5.57 4.31
N PRO A 130 -12.55 6.55 4.31
CA PRO A 130 -13.69 6.52 5.23
C PRO A 130 -14.60 5.32 4.99
N GLU A 131 -14.87 4.99 3.72
CA GLU A 131 -15.76 3.89 3.36
C GLU A 131 -15.18 2.53 3.78
N PHE A 132 -13.91 2.27 3.47
CA PHE A 132 -13.24 1.05 3.86
C PHE A 132 -13.06 0.94 5.37
N ALA A 133 -12.82 2.04 6.09
CA ALA A 133 -12.68 2.01 7.55
C ALA A 133 -13.99 1.59 8.23
N ALA A 134 -15.12 2.05 7.70
CA ALA A 134 -16.45 1.71 8.19
C ALA A 134 -16.87 0.26 7.87
N ASP A 135 -16.28 -0.38 6.86
CA ASP A 135 -16.58 -1.76 6.50
C ASP A 135 -16.18 -2.74 7.63
N GLU A 136 -17.05 -3.71 7.91
CA GLU A 136 -16.82 -4.73 8.94
C GLU A 136 -15.97 -5.90 8.46
N ARG A 137 -15.69 -6.05 7.17
CA ARG A 137 -14.82 -7.09 6.65
C ARG A 137 -13.36 -6.76 6.95
N GLU A 138 -12.62 -7.74 7.49
CA GLU A 138 -11.27 -7.52 8.02
C GLU A 138 -10.31 -6.92 6.98
N PHE A 139 -10.31 -7.44 5.75
CA PHE A 139 -9.44 -6.98 4.68
C PHE A 139 -9.86 -5.63 4.10
N ASN A 140 -11.16 -5.35 4.02
CA ASN A 140 -11.65 -4.04 3.60
C ASN A 140 -11.20 -2.98 4.60
N ARG A 141 -11.41 -3.22 5.91
CA ARG A 141 -10.94 -2.31 6.96
C ARG A 141 -9.43 -2.16 6.96
N ARG A 142 -8.67 -3.25 6.73
CA ARG A 142 -7.21 -3.17 6.57
C ARG A 142 -6.83 -2.20 5.44
N THR A 143 -7.55 -2.22 4.32
CA THR A 143 -7.28 -1.38 3.14
C THR A 143 -7.24 0.10 3.51
N ALA A 144 -8.19 0.59 4.30
CA ALA A 144 -8.20 1.99 4.74
C ALA A 144 -6.87 2.39 5.40
N PHE A 145 -6.40 1.61 6.38
CA PHE A 145 -5.18 1.94 7.11
C PHE A 145 -3.90 1.67 6.29
N ALA A 146 -3.91 0.69 5.39
CA ALA A 146 -2.83 0.49 4.43
C ALA A 146 -2.72 1.69 3.46
N MET A 147 -3.84 2.23 2.98
CA MET A 147 -3.89 3.43 2.13
C MET A 147 -3.34 4.65 2.87
N ILE A 148 -3.72 4.85 4.14
CA ILE A 148 -3.16 5.94 4.97
C ILE A 148 -1.63 5.78 5.11
N ALA A 149 -1.16 4.57 5.40
CA ALA A 149 0.26 4.28 5.55
C ALA A 149 1.05 4.55 4.26
N TRP A 150 0.56 4.08 3.11
CA TRP A 150 1.17 4.33 1.81
C TRP A 150 1.15 5.82 1.45
N GLY A 151 0.01 6.48 1.60
CA GLY A 151 -0.16 7.90 1.33
C GLY A 151 0.81 8.78 2.14
N ALA A 152 0.97 8.48 3.43
CA ALA A 152 1.89 9.19 4.30
C ALA A 152 3.34 9.09 3.82
N VAL A 153 3.71 7.96 3.19
CA VAL A 153 5.05 7.75 2.62
C VAL A 153 5.17 8.35 1.22
N HIS A 154 4.19 8.22 0.34
CA HIS A 154 4.37 8.47 -1.10
C HIS A 154 3.80 9.79 -1.61
N LEU A 155 2.76 10.34 -0.99
CA LEU A 155 2.15 11.61 -1.41
C LEU A 155 2.95 12.82 -0.89
N LYS A 156 4.20 12.97 -1.32
CA LYS A 156 5.15 13.97 -0.78
C LYS A 156 4.73 15.43 -0.95
N LYS A 157 3.84 15.72 -1.92
CA LYS A 157 3.34 17.07 -2.21
C LYS A 157 2.06 17.43 -1.46
N ARG A 158 1.40 16.44 -0.86
CA ARG A 158 0.16 16.62 -0.12
C ARG A 158 0.44 17.27 1.24
N ASP A 159 -0.47 18.10 1.73
CA ASP A 159 -0.28 18.81 2.99
C ASP A 159 -0.16 17.83 4.16
N ASP A 160 0.66 18.18 5.14
CA ASP A 160 0.76 17.46 6.41
C ASP A 160 -0.56 17.54 7.20
N ALA A 161 -1.33 18.63 7.03
CA ALA A 161 -2.66 18.80 7.63
C ALA A 161 -3.64 17.67 7.26
N ASP A 162 -3.63 17.23 6.00
CA ASP A 162 -4.49 16.14 5.52
C ASP A 162 -4.22 14.82 6.25
N PHE A 163 -2.96 14.54 6.58
CA PHE A 163 -2.59 13.33 7.31
C PHE A 163 -2.88 13.45 8.81
N ILE A 164 -2.72 14.64 9.37
CA ILE A 164 -3.09 14.91 10.77
C ILE A 164 -4.60 14.72 10.96
N ALA A 165 -5.42 15.13 9.99
CA ALA A 165 -6.87 14.94 9.99
C ALA A 165 -7.32 13.46 9.99
N LEU A 166 -6.43 12.52 9.65
CA LEU A 166 -6.71 11.08 9.68
C LEU A 166 -6.40 10.42 11.03
N LEU A 167 -5.74 11.12 11.96
CA LEU A 167 -5.41 10.57 13.30
C LEU A 167 -6.66 10.22 14.14
N PRO A 168 -7.76 10.99 14.13
CA PRO A 168 -8.99 10.60 14.82
C PRO A 168 -9.58 9.28 14.30
N LEU A 169 -9.51 9.02 12.98
CA LEU A 169 -9.96 7.75 12.40
C LEU A 169 -9.09 6.58 12.87
N ILE A 170 -7.77 6.78 12.97
CA ILE A 170 -6.84 5.79 13.54
C ILE A 170 -7.19 5.49 15.00
N GLU A 171 -7.46 6.52 15.81
CA GLU A 171 -7.85 6.36 17.22
C GLU A 171 -9.18 5.60 17.36
N ALA A 172 -10.18 5.93 16.55
CA ALA A 172 -11.50 5.29 16.55
C ALA A 172 -11.45 3.78 16.26
N HIS A 173 -10.47 3.33 15.46
CA HIS A 173 -10.29 1.91 15.12
C HIS A 173 -9.13 1.24 15.88
N ALA A 174 -8.51 1.90 16.87
CA ALA A 174 -7.38 1.36 17.62
C ALA A 174 -7.75 0.18 18.54
N THR A 175 -9.04 -0.05 18.80
CA THR A 175 -9.54 -1.15 19.64
C THR A 175 -9.86 -2.41 18.85
N ASP A 176 -9.77 -2.40 17.51
CA ASP A 176 -10.08 -3.55 16.67
C ASP A 176 -9.08 -4.71 16.89
N PRO A 177 -9.49 -5.84 17.50
CA PRO A 177 -8.55 -6.87 17.94
C PRO A 177 -8.00 -7.72 16.80
N ARG A 178 -8.58 -7.61 15.60
CA ARG A 178 -8.22 -8.44 14.44
C ARG A 178 -6.81 -8.15 13.99
N ASN A 179 -6.02 -9.21 13.82
CA ASN A 179 -4.57 -9.09 13.69
C ASN A 179 -4.15 -8.28 12.46
N PHE A 180 -4.85 -8.42 11.34
CA PHE A 180 -4.53 -7.67 10.13
C PHE A 180 -4.95 -6.20 10.23
N VAL A 181 -6.06 -5.90 10.90
CA VAL A 181 -6.52 -4.52 11.13
C VAL A 181 -5.59 -3.81 12.10
N LYS A 182 -5.38 -4.34 13.31
CA LYS A 182 -4.54 -3.69 14.34
C LYS A 182 -3.11 -3.40 13.86
N LYS A 183 -2.55 -4.31 13.04
CA LYS A 183 -1.22 -4.11 12.43
C LYS A 183 -1.23 -2.97 11.42
N ALA A 184 -2.28 -2.83 10.63
CA ALA A 184 -2.43 -1.73 9.68
C ALA A 184 -2.69 -0.39 10.38
N VAL A 185 -3.51 -0.35 11.43
CA VAL A 185 -3.71 0.86 12.26
C VAL A 185 -2.40 1.33 12.88
N ASN A 186 -1.64 0.41 13.51
CA ASN A 186 -0.28 0.71 14.01
C ASN A 186 0.68 1.16 12.88
N TRP A 187 0.57 0.56 11.69
CA TRP A 187 1.41 0.95 10.57
C TRP A 187 1.08 2.37 10.11
N ALA A 188 -0.19 2.72 9.92
CA ALA A 188 -0.67 4.05 9.56
C ALA A 188 -0.17 5.11 10.54
N LEU A 189 -0.39 4.90 11.85
CA LEU A 189 0.05 5.82 12.91
C LEU A 189 1.55 6.11 12.83
N ARG A 190 2.37 5.07 12.69
CA ARG A 190 3.82 5.21 12.57
C ARG A 190 4.23 5.93 11.29
N GLN A 191 3.57 5.68 10.16
CA GLN A 191 3.95 6.35 8.90
C GLN A 191 3.57 7.83 8.90
N ILE A 192 2.42 8.21 9.48
CA ILE A 192 2.08 9.62 9.69
C ILE A 192 3.16 10.26 10.56
N GLY A 193 3.50 9.68 11.71
CA GLY A 193 4.51 10.26 12.61
C GLY A 193 5.93 10.33 12.03
N LYS A 194 6.25 9.53 11.01
CA LYS A 194 7.55 9.54 10.31
C LYS A 194 7.57 10.41 9.05
N ARG A 195 6.44 10.98 8.66
CA ARG A 195 6.29 11.74 7.42
C ARG A 195 7.04 13.06 7.47
N SER A 196 6.81 13.85 8.52
CA SER A 196 7.39 15.17 8.73
C SER A 196 7.37 15.52 10.22
N LEU A 197 8.12 16.54 10.64
CA LEU A 197 8.09 17.02 12.02
C LEU A 197 6.71 17.58 12.40
N THR A 198 5.97 18.15 11.43
CA THR A 198 4.60 18.65 11.62
C THR A 198 3.64 17.51 11.95
N CYS A 199 3.73 16.37 11.25
CA CYS A 199 2.93 15.18 11.58
C CYS A 199 3.42 14.45 12.84
N HIS A 200 4.70 14.59 13.17
CA HIS A 200 5.37 13.83 14.24
C HIS A 200 4.73 14.07 15.62
N GLY A 201 4.60 15.34 16.02
CA GLY A 201 4.06 15.71 17.34
C GLY A 201 2.66 15.14 17.59
N PRO A 202 1.67 15.41 16.71
CA PRO A 202 0.32 14.85 16.84
C PRO A 202 0.28 13.32 16.86
N ALA A 203 1.07 12.65 16.01
CA ALA A 203 1.12 11.19 15.98
C ALA A 203 1.76 10.59 17.25
N LEU A 204 2.82 11.21 17.77
CA LEU A 204 3.47 10.80 19.02
C LEU A 204 2.52 10.96 20.21
N ALA A 205 1.79 12.08 20.28
CA ALA A 205 0.80 12.32 21.32
C ALA A 205 -0.34 11.29 21.29
N LEU A 206 -0.83 10.92 20.09
CA LEU A 206 -1.81 9.84 19.96
C LEU A 206 -1.21 8.49 20.40
N ALA A 207 0.02 8.18 19.99
CA ALA A 207 0.68 6.95 20.39
C ALA A 207 0.85 6.83 21.92
N GLU A 208 1.17 7.93 22.60
CA GLU A 208 1.27 8.01 24.07
C GLU A 208 -0.08 7.75 24.75
N ARG A 209 -1.16 8.41 24.30
CA ARG A 209 -2.52 8.15 24.82
C ARG A 209 -2.94 6.70 24.64
N LEU A 210 -2.73 6.15 23.44
CA LEU A 210 -3.06 4.75 23.18
C LEU A 210 -2.24 3.81 24.07
N ALA A 211 -0.97 4.13 24.36
CA ALA A 211 -0.09 3.31 25.18
C ALA A 211 -0.54 3.17 26.65
N THR A 212 -1.37 4.10 27.14
CA THR A 212 -1.95 4.08 28.49
C THR A 212 -3.41 3.63 28.52
N SER A 213 -4.01 3.31 27.36
CA SER A 213 -5.37 2.78 27.28
C SER A 213 -5.54 1.48 28.06
N ASP A 214 -6.74 1.23 28.61
CA ASP A 214 -7.13 -0.03 29.23
C ASP A 214 -7.39 -1.15 28.19
N ASP A 215 -7.70 -0.78 26.94
CA ASP A 215 -7.85 -1.75 25.86
C ASP A 215 -6.49 -2.32 25.42
N LYS A 216 -6.40 -3.65 25.36
CA LYS A 216 -5.13 -4.35 25.06
C LYS A 216 -4.64 -4.10 23.63
N THR A 217 -5.54 -3.90 22.67
CA THR A 217 -5.21 -3.65 21.27
C THR A 217 -4.68 -2.23 21.13
N ALA A 218 -5.42 -1.24 21.64
CA ALA A 218 -5.03 0.16 21.65
C ALA A 218 -3.67 0.34 22.33
N ARG A 219 -3.49 -0.27 23.51
CA ARG A 219 -2.21 -0.28 24.24
C ARG A 219 -1.07 -0.92 23.46
N TRP A 220 -1.31 -2.01 22.75
CA TRP A 220 -0.31 -2.62 21.88
C TRP A 220 0.09 -1.68 20.73
N ILE A 221 -0.88 -1.05 20.06
CA ILE A 221 -0.64 -0.07 18.99
C ILE A 221 0.17 1.11 19.53
N GLY A 222 -0.30 1.72 20.62
CA GLY A 222 0.34 2.88 21.23
C GLY A 222 1.78 2.60 21.65
N LYS A 223 2.04 1.50 22.37
CA LYS A 223 3.41 1.14 22.80
C LYS A 223 4.36 0.90 21.62
N ASN A 224 3.90 0.24 20.56
CA ASN A 224 4.74 -0.02 19.38
C ASN A 224 5.02 1.27 18.59
N ALA A 225 3.99 2.10 18.39
CA ALA A 225 4.14 3.37 17.70
C ALA A 225 5.03 4.34 18.50
N PHE A 226 4.78 4.49 19.80
CA PHE A 226 5.55 5.34 20.69
C PHE A 226 7.03 4.95 20.69
N LYS A 227 7.33 3.65 20.87
CA LYS A 227 8.73 3.16 20.84
C LYS A 227 9.49 3.55 19.56
N GLU A 228 8.84 3.48 18.40
CA GLU A 228 9.49 3.85 17.13
C GLU A 228 9.57 5.37 16.94
N LEU A 229 8.51 6.11 17.31
CA LEU A 229 8.45 7.55 17.12
C LEU A 229 9.33 8.30 18.14
N SER A 230 9.51 7.78 19.35
CA SER A 230 10.39 8.37 20.36
C SER A 230 11.88 8.02 20.16
N ASP A 231 12.25 7.20 19.17
CA ASP A 231 13.64 6.84 18.90
C ASP A 231 14.41 8.07 18.36
N PRO A 232 15.46 8.57 19.05
CA PRO A 232 16.23 9.72 18.61
C PRO A 232 16.79 9.57 17.19
N LYS A 233 17.17 8.35 16.78
CA LYS A 233 17.66 8.08 15.41
C LYS A 233 16.54 8.31 14.39
N ARG A 234 15.31 7.93 14.72
CA ARG A 234 14.13 8.13 13.85
C ARG A 234 13.78 9.60 13.75
N ILE A 235 13.75 10.33 14.87
CA ILE A 235 13.48 11.76 14.91
C ILE A 235 14.49 12.52 14.02
N ALA A 236 15.79 12.23 14.15
CA ALA A 236 16.84 12.86 13.36
C ALA A 236 16.66 12.65 11.84
N MET A 237 16.11 11.51 11.41
CA MET A 237 15.88 11.21 9.99
C MET A 237 14.66 11.93 9.39
N ILE A 238 13.66 12.32 10.19
CA ILE A 238 12.43 12.96 9.69
C ILE A 238 12.77 14.33 9.06
N GLY A 239 13.61 15.12 9.73
CA GLY A 239 14.02 16.45 9.28
C GLY A 239 14.90 16.45 8.01
N GLN A 240 15.64 15.37 7.76
CA GLN A 240 16.53 15.28 6.59
C GLN A 240 15.77 15.02 5.27
N LYS A 241 14.61 14.35 5.34
CA LYS A 241 13.82 13.97 4.15
C LYS A 241 13.14 15.17 3.46
N LYS A 242 12.66 16.16 4.23
CA LYS A 242 11.99 17.35 3.68
C LYS A 242 13.01 18.32 3.05
N THR A 243 14.21 18.43 3.64
CA THR A 243 15.31 19.26 3.12
C THR A 243 15.82 18.79 1.76
N ALA A 244 15.97 17.48 1.55
CA ALA A 244 16.35 16.95 0.25
C ALA A 244 15.30 17.25 -0.85
N ALA A 245 14.02 17.10 -0.53
CA ALA A 245 12.92 17.43 -1.44
C ALA A 245 12.84 18.95 -1.74
N ASN A 246 13.03 19.80 -0.73
CA ASN A 246 13.08 21.26 -0.91
C ASN A 246 14.29 21.70 -1.74
N ARG A 247 15.46 21.10 -1.53
CA ARG A 247 16.68 21.41 -2.29
C ARG A 247 16.52 21.09 -3.77
N GLN A 248 15.80 20.02 -4.11
CA GLN A 248 15.51 19.62 -5.47
C GLN A 248 14.47 20.52 -6.16
N ARG A 249 13.59 21.18 -5.39
CA ARG A 249 12.64 22.17 -5.89
C ARG A 249 13.34 23.49 -6.26
N ILE A 250 14.23 23.99 -5.40
CA ILE A 250 14.98 25.24 -5.64
C ILE A 250 15.90 25.11 -6.87
N LEU A 251 16.53 23.95 -7.05
CA LEU A 251 17.42 23.68 -8.20
C LEU A 251 16.68 23.34 -9.51
N GLY A 252 15.35 23.17 -9.48
CA GLY A 252 14.53 22.89 -10.66
C GLY A 252 13.77 24.11 -11.21
N GLU A 253 13.84 25.25 -10.51
CA GLU A 253 13.22 26.52 -10.87
C GLU A 253 14.27 27.59 -11.28
N SER A 254 15.51 27.18 -11.58
CA SER A 254 16.61 28.06 -12.06
C SER A 254 16.94 27.80 -13.53
#